data_AF-A0A167A8H0-F1
#
_entry.id   AF-A0A167A8H0-F1
#
_cell.length_a   1.000
_cell.length_b   1.000
_cell.length_c   1.000
_cell.angle_alpha   90.00
_cell.angle_beta   90.00
_cell.angle_gamma   90.00
#
_symmetry.space_group_name_H-M   'P 1'
#
loop_
_entity.id
_entity.type
_entity.pdbx_description
1 polymer ?
#
loop_
_entity_poly.entity_id
_entity_poly.type
_entity_poly.pdbx_seq_one_letter_code
_entity_poly.pdbx_strand_id
1 'polypeptide(L)'
;MKKYIAVFFLTPALALAASNEPQFTIKPEQCVALEQGQECYIDVFASWQTNSIGNYCLFANEQQLHCWQNVAHGKWKSEIMMTDNLAVSLKNGSEEIIFTKTIEYAWIYKKRKSKAVRWRMF
;
A
#
# COMPACT_ATOMS: atom_id res chain seq x y z
N MET A 1 -32.81 25.49 -57.53
CA MET A 1 -31.57 26.12 -57.02
C MET A 1 -31.49 25.85 -55.52
N LYS A 2 -30.85 24.75 -55.11
CA LYS A 2 -30.84 24.28 -53.70
C LYS A 2 -29.64 24.89 -52.97
N LYS A 3 -29.92 25.74 -51.97
CA LYS A 3 -28.94 26.33 -51.05
C LYS A 3 -28.65 25.32 -49.94
N TYR A 4 -27.42 24.83 -49.84
CA TYR A 4 -26.99 23.98 -48.73
C TYR A 4 -26.19 24.85 -47.75
N ILE A 5 -26.79 25.09 -46.59
CA ILE A 5 -26.14 25.75 -45.45
C ILE A 5 -25.28 24.70 -44.76
N ALA A 6 -23.96 24.87 -44.81
CA ALA A 6 -23.01 24.03 -44.09
C ALA A 6 -22.99 24.45 -42.62
N VAL A 7 -23.55 23.61 -41.74
CA VAL A 7 -23.47 23.78 -40.29
C VAL A 7 -22.18 23.12 -39.81
N PHE A 8 -21.22 23.94 -39.40
CA PHE A 8 -19.94 23.51 -38.84
C PHE A 8 -20.14 23.16 -37.37
N PHE A 9 -20.26 21.86 -37.06
CA PHE A 9 -20.32 21.38 -35.68
C PHE A 9 -18.92 21.45 -35.05
N LEU A 10 -18.71 22.44 -34.17
CA LEU A 10 -17.55 22.49 -33.28
C LEU A 10 -17.73 21.45 -32.16
N THR A 11 -17.02 20.33 -32.24
CA THR A 11 -16.90 19.37 -31.15
C THR A 11 -15.80 19.82 -30.18
N PRO A 12 -16.09 20.05 -28.88
CA PRO A 12 -15.07 20.37 -27.89
C PRO A 12 -14.28 19.10 -27.55
N ALA A 13 -12.95 19.18 -27.65
CA ALA A 13 -12.05 18.14 -27.18
C ALA A 13 -11.92 18.21 -25.65
N LEU A 14 -12.45 17.23 -24.94
CA LEU A 14 -12.17 17.00 -23.53
C LEU A 14 -10.75 16.40 -23.40
N ALA A 15 -9.79 17.18 -22.90
CA ALA A 15 -8.46 16.68 -22.57
C ALA A 15 -8.47 16.02 -21.18
N LEU A 16 -8.26 14.70 -21.13
CA LEU A 16 -7.98 13.96 -19.90
C LEU A 16 -6.51 14.18 -19.53
N ALA A 17 -6.24 15.03 -18.53
CA ALA A 17 -4.90 15.16 -17.97
C ALA A 17 -4.58 13.93 -17.12
N ALA A 18 -3.74 13.03 -17.64
CA ALA A 18 -3.15 11.96 -16.85
C ALA A 18 -2.01 12.55 -16.00
N SER A 19 -2.22 12.67 -14.68
CA SER A 19 -1.20 13.09 -13.73
C SER A 19 -0.14 11.98 -13.60
N ASN A 20 1.06 12.19 -14.15
CA ASN A 20 2.24 11.33 -13.96
C ASN A 20 2.89 11.58 -12.58
N GLU A 21 2.08 11.59 -11.52
CA GLU A 21 2.59 11.60 -10.15
C GLU A 21 3.13 10.20 -9.83
N PRO A 22 4.31 10.11 -9.20
CA PRO A 22 4.89 8.82 -8.86
C PRO A 22 3.96 8.12 -7.85
N GLN A 23 3.58 6.88 -8.15
CA GLN A 23 2.53 6.18 -7.42
C GLN A 23 3.11 5.08 -6.55
N PHE A 24 2.61 4.97 -5.32
CA PHE A 24 2.94 3.90 -4.40
C PHE A 24 1.68 3.28 -3.79
N THR A 25 1.45 2.00 -4.12
CA THR A 25 0.28 1.25 -3.69
C THR A 25 0.71 0.01 -2.92
N ILE A 26 0.14 -0.16 -1.73
CA ILE A 26 0.27 -1.36 -0.90
C ILE A 26 -1.12 -1.90 -0.63
N LYS A 27 -1.29 -3.20 -0.73
CA LYS A 27 -2.53 -3.90 -0.39
C LYS A 27 -2.21 -5.20 0.37
N PRO A 28 -2.95 -5.57 1.42
CA PRO A 28 -3.96 -4.76 2.12
C PRO A 28 -3.34 -3.64 2.97
N GLU A 29 -4.14 -2.65 3.38
CA GLU A 29 -3.70 -1.55 4.26
C GLU A 29 -3.74 -1.94 5.75
N GLN A 30 -4.43 -3.03 6.09
CA GLN A 30 -4.58 -3.52 7.45
C GLN A 30 -4.49 -5.04 7.51
N CYS A 31 -3.93 -5.53 8.62
CA CYS A 31 -3.87 -6.94 9.00
C CYS A 31 -4.76 -7.13 10.23
N VAL A 32 -5.84 -7.91 10.11
CA VAL A 32 -6.80 -8.09 11.21
C VAL A 32 -6.64 -9.47 11.84
N ALA A 33 -6.17 -9.51 13.08
CA ALA A 33 -6.14 -10.72 13.90
C ALA A 33 -7.43 -10.89 14.73
N LEU A 34 -7.74 -12.11 15.17
CA LEU A 34 -8.89 -12.35 16.04
C LEU A 34 -8.64 -11.78 17.44
N GLU A 35 -7.48 -12.10 18.04
CA GLU A 35 -7.05 -11.61 19.33
C GLU A 35 -5.72 -10.86 19.23
N GLN A 36 -5.52 -9.90 20.13
CA GLN A 36 -4.28 -9.15 20.23
C GLN A 36 -3.07 -10.07 20.52
N GLY A 37 -2.03 -9.94 19.71
CA GLY A 37 -0.78 -10.69 19.84
C GLY A 37 -0.78 -12.04 19.11
N GLN A 38 -1.85 -12.35 18.36
CA GLN A 38 -1.83 -13.45 17.41
C GLN A 38 -1.12 -13.03 16.11
N GLU A 39 -0.41 -13.98 15.51
CA GLU A 39 0.23 -13.84 14.21
C GLU A 39 -0.84 -13.62 13.13
N CYS A 40 -0.68 -12.56 12.35
CA CYS A 40 -1.54 -12.20 11.25
C CYS A 40 -0.78 -12.45 9.94
N TYR A 41 -1.32 -13.33 9.10
CA TYR A 41 -0.74 -13.70 7.81
C TYR A 41 -1.52 -13.02 6.70
N ILE A 42 -0.83 -12.23 5.88
CA ILE A 42 -1.43 -11.53 4.76
C ILE A 42 -0.56 -11.62 3.51
N ASP A 43 -1.24 -11.75 2.36
CA ASP A 43 -0.64 -11.57 1.05
C ASP A 43 -0.44 -10.08 0.77
N VAL A 44 0.79 -9.58 0.96
CA VAL A 44 1.13 -8.19 0.68
C VAL A 44 1.49 -8.03 -0.78
N PHE A 45 0.77 -7.14 -1.46
CA PHE A 45 1.05 -6.68 -2.81
C PHE A 45 1.53 -5.23 -2.78
N ALA A 46 2.76 -5.01 -3.25
CA ALA A 46 3.35 -3.69 -3.42
C ALA A 46 3.50 -3.39 -4.92
N SER A 47 3.03 -2.23 -5.35
CA SER A 47 3.21 -1.72 -6.70
C SER A 47 3.67 -0.27 -6.63
N TRP A 48 4.74 0.03 -7.34
CA TRP A 48 5.35 1.35 -7.31
C TRP A 48 5.78 1.80 -8.70
N GLN A 49 5.78 3.12 -8.90
CA GLN A 49 6.24 3.77 -10.12
C GLN A 49 6.90 5.12 -9.78
N THR A 50 8.04 5.39 -10.40
CA THR A 50 8.82 6.63 -10.29
C THR A 50 9.01 7.25 -11.67
N ASN A 51 9.39 8.54 -11.70
CA ASN A 51 9.67 9.26 -12.95
C ASN A 51 11.09 9.02 -13.48
N SER A 52 12.02 8.56 -12.62
CA SER A 52 13.39 8.24 -12.97
C SER A 52 13.65 6.74 -12.94
N ILE A 53 14.49 6.28 -13.86
CA ILE A 53 15.04 4.92 -13.84
C ILE A 53 16.17 4.89 -12.81
N GLY A 54 16.16 3.89 -11.95
CA GLY A 54 17.17 3.75 -10.91
C GLY A 54 17.11 2.40 -10.21
N ASN A 55 17.86 2.31 -9.12
CA ASN A 55 17.83 1.16 -8.22
C ASN A 55 16.89 1.50 -7.07
N TYR A 56 15.94 0.62 -6.80
CA TYR A 56 14.92 0.82 -5.79
C TYR A 56 14.76 -0.45 -4.96
N CYS A 57 14.67 -0.29 -3.64
CA CYS A 57 14.57 -1.40 -2.70
C CYS A 57 13.35 -1.22 -1.80
N LEU A 58 12.53 -2.26 -1.70
CA LEU A 58 11.41 -2.37 -0.79
C LEU A 58 11.88 -2.90 0.56
N PHE A 59 11.52 -2.21 1.62
CA PHE A 59 11.80 -2.57 2.99
C PHE A 59 10.52 -2.71 3.78
N ALA A 60 10.49 -3.68 4.69
CA ALA A 60 9.51 -3.80 5.75
C ALA A 60 10.24 -3.56 7.08
N ASN A 61 9.97 -2.41 7.69
CA ASN A 61 10.76 -1.85 8.79
C ASN A 61 12.25 -1.77 8.39
N GLU A 62 13.09 -2.61 8.98
CA GLU A 62 14.53 -2.69 8.70
C GLU A 62 14.89 -3.85 7.75
N GLN A 63 13.93 -4.75 7.46
CA GLN A 63 14.16 -5.91 6.62
C GLN A 63 14.00 -5.57 5.14
N GLN A 64 15.04 -5.81 4.37
CA GLN A 64 14.99 -5.71 2.91
C GLN A 64 14.17 -6.88 2.34
N LEU A 65 13.11 -6.56 1.59
CA LEU A 65 12.23 -7.56 0.98
C LEU A 65 12.65 -7.87 -0.45
N HIS A 66 12.85 -6.83 -1.26
CA HIS A 66 13.16 -6.98 -2.68
C HIS A 66 13.82 -5.73 -3.22
N CYS A 67 14.73 -5.89 -4.19
CA CYS A 67 15.32 -4.76 -4.90
C CYS A 67 15.16 -4.94 -6.41
N TRP A 68 14.81 -3.86 -7.07
CA TRP A 68 14.84 -3.75 -8.51
C TRP A 68 16.04 -2.91 -8.93
N GLN A 69 16.65 -3.28 -10.04
CA GLN A 69 17.81 -2.59 -10.60
C GLN A 69 17.47 -2.01 -11.96
N ASN A 70 17.87 -0.75 -12.19
CA ASN A 70 17.69 -0.04 -13.45
C ASN A 70 16.24 -0.09 -13.99
N VAL A 71 15.26 0.18 -13.14
CA VAL A 71 13.84 0.26 -13.52
C VAL A 71 13.19 1.51 -12.92
N ALA A 72 12.05 1.93 -13.48
CA ALA A 72 11.23 3.03 -12.96
C ALA A 72 9.90 2.56 -12.37
N HIS A 73 9.66 1.24 -12.33
CA HIS A 73 8.45 0.66 -11.75
C HIS A 73 8.72 -0.77 -11.31
N GLY A 74 7.90 -1.26 -10.38
CA GLY A 74 8.02 -2.62 -9.88
C GLY A 74 6.74 -3.10 -9.23
N LYS A 75 6.57 -4.42 -9.24
CA LYS A 75 5.50 -5.13 -8.54
C LYS A 75 6.11 -6.24 -7.71
N TRP A 76 5.64 -6.41 -6.50
CA TRP A 76 6.07 -7.45 -5.59
C TRP A 76 4.85 -8.03 -4.87
N LYS A 77 4.86 -9.35 -4.69
CA LYS A 77 3.84 -10.05 -3.90
C LYS A 77 4.54 -11.10 -3.04
N SER A 78 4.24 -11.09 -1.74
CA SER A 78 4.62 -12.18 -0.84
C SER A 78 3.65 -12.25 0.32
N GLU A 79 3.54 -13.43 0.91
CA GLU A 79 2.96 -13.57 2.23
C GLU A 79 3.93 -12.97 3.27
N ILE A 80 3.38 -12.22 4.22
CA ILE A 80 4.11 -11.67 5.37
C ILE A 80 3.34 -12.05 6.63
N MET A 81 4.08 -12.48 7.64
CA MET A 81 3.60 -12.65 9.01
C MET A 81 3.87 -11.37 9.81
N MET A 82 2.83 -10.83 10.44
CA MET A 82 2.88 -9.61 11.24
C MET A 82 2.28 -9.85 12.62
N THR A 83 2.88 -9.25 13.65
CA THR A 83 2.36 -9.23 15.03
C THR A 83 2.16 -7.82 15.57
N ASP A 84 2.59 -6.81 14.80
CA ASP A 84 2.48 -5.38 15.09
C ASP A 84 2.45 -4.61 13.76
N ASN A 85 2.32 -3.28 13.82
CA ASN A 85 2.36 -2.39 12.67
C ASN A 85 3.63 -2.57 11.84
N LEU A 86 3.48 -2.62 10.51
CA LEU A 86 4.59 -2.79 9.58
C LEU A 86 4.73 -1.57 8.69
N ALA A 87 5.82 -0.82 8.85
CA ALA A 87 6.16 0.29 7.99
C ALA A 87 6.85 -0.24 6.73
N VAL A 88 6.19 -0.15 5.60
CA VAL A 88 6.75 -0.52 4.30
C VAL A 88 7.27 0.73 3.60
N SER A 89 8.56 0.72 3.26
CA SER A 89 9.22 1.85 2.60
C SER A 89 9.90 1.43 1.30
N LEU A 90 9.90 2.35 0.33
CA LEU A 90 10.67 2.24 -0.90
C LEU A 90 11.84 3.21 -0.82
N LYS A 91 13.06 2.68 -0.83
CA LYS A 91 14.30 3.47 -0.83
C LYS A 91 14.96 3.44 -2.20
N ASN A 92 15.64 4.53 -2.57
CA ASN A 92 16.48 4.55 -3.77
C ASN A 92 17.88 3.99 -3.49
N GLY A 93 18.72 3.93 -4.52
CA GLY A 93 20.12 3.48 -4.42
C GLY A 93 21.01 4.35 -3.51
N SER A 94 20.57 5.54 -3.13
CA SER A 94 21.23 6.42 -2.15
C SER A 94 20.67 6.25 -0.73
N GLU A 95 19.85 5.22 -0.50
CA GLU A 95 19.14 4.93 0.75
C GLU A 95 18.08 5.98 1.18
N GLU A 96 17.73 6.91 0.30
CA GLU A 96 16.69 7.89 0.57
C GLU A 96 15.31 7.26 0.45
N ILE A 97 14.44 7.54 1.41
CA ILE A 97 13.05 7.08 1.41
C ILE A 97 12.25 7.94 0.42
N ILE A 98 11.73 7.30 -0.63
CA ILE A 98 10.86 7.95 -1.62
C ILE A 98 9.39 7.83 -1.21
N PHE A 99 9.01 6.63 -0.76
CA PHE A 99 7.65 6.35 -0.34
C PHE A 99 7.65 5.54 0.94
N THR A 100 6.67 5.82 1.79
CA THR A 100 6.39 5.03 3.00
C THR A 100 4.89 4.88 3.16
N LYS A 101 4.46 3.67 3.52
CA LYS A 101 3.10 3.35 3.94
C LYS A 101 3.16 2.35 5.08
N THR A 102 2.26 2.49 6.04
CA THR A 102 2.14 1.56 7.16
C THR A 102 0.98 0.61 6.91
N ILE A 103 1.22 -0.67 7.14
CA ILE A 103 0.17 -1.68 7.25
C ILE A 103 -0.19 -1.78 8.74
N GLU A 104 -1.41 -1.39 9.08
CA GLU A 104 -1.87 -1.36 10.47
C GLU A 104 -2.25 -2.75 10.96
N TYR A 105 -1.78 -3.13 12.15
CA TYR A 105 -2.21 -4.33 12.84
C TYR A 105 -3.43 -4.02 13.71
N ALA A 106 -4.55 -4.63 13.36
CA ALA A 106 -5.81 -4.49 14.07
C ALA A 106 -6.24 -5.84 14.67
N TRP A 107 -7.04 -5.78 15.74
CA TRP A 107 -7.62 -6.98 16.35
C TRP A 107 -9.10 -6.77 16.67
N ILE A 108 -9.87 -7.85 16.60
CA ILE A 108 -11.32 -7.81 16.85
C ILE A 108 -11.60 -7.85 18.35
N TYR A 109 -11.05 -8.85 19.05
CA TYR A 109 -11.35 -9.07 20.47
C TYR A 109 -10.23 -8.57 21.37
N LYS A 110 -10.61 -7.83 22.41
CA LYS A 110 -9.69 -7.46 23.49
C LYS A 110 -9.37 -8.70 24.31
N LYS A 111 -8.09 -8.86 24.66
CA LYS A 111 -7.63 -9.88 25.61
C LYS A 111 -8.49 -9.82 26.87
N ARG A 112 -9.26 -10.89 27.15
CA ARG A 112 -10.09 -10.93 28.36
C ARG A 112 -9.16 -10.86 29.56
N LYS A 113 -9.16 -9.74 30.30
CA LYS A 113 -8.66 -9.75 31.67
C LYS A 113 -9.59 -10.67 32.45
N SER A 114 -9.21 -11.93 32.62
CA SER A 114 -9.88 -12.84 33.55
C SER A 114 -9.81 -12.17 34.92
N LYS A 115 -10.87 -11.46 35.32
CA LYS A 115 -11.10 -11.17 36.72
C LYS A 115 -11.42 -12.54 37.31
N ALA A 116 -10.45 -13.15 37.98
CA ALA A 116 -10.74 -14.27 38.86
C ALA A 116 -11.84 -13.79 39.83
N VAL A 117 -13.09 -14.17 39.54
CA VAL A 117 -14.22 -13.90 40.42
C VAL A 117 -13.99 -14.76 41.64
N ARG A 118 -13.31 -14.21 42.64
CA ARG A 118 -13.23 -14.79 43.98
C ARG A 118 -14.59 -14.56 44.60
N TRP A 119 -15.50 -15.51 44.40
CA TRP A 119 -16.68 -15.64 45.24
C TRP A 119 -16.19 -15.69 46.69
N ARG A 120 -16.45 -14.64 47.47
CA ARG A 120 -16.35 -14.71 48.93
C ARG A 120 -17.73 -15.11 49.40
N MET A 121 -17.87 -16.36 49.86
CA MET A 121 -18.99 -16.75 50.70
C MET A 121 -18.87 -15.96 52.00
N PHE A 122 -19.94 -15.25 52.35
CA PHE A 122 -20.09 -14.55 53.61
C PHE A 122 -20.12 -15.53 54.77
#